data_AF-A0A968XDD2-F1
#
_entry.id   AF-A0A968XDD2-F1
#
_cell.length_a   1.000
_cell.length_b   1.000
_cell.length_c   1.000
_cell.angle_alpha   90.00
_cell.angle_beta   90.00
_cell.angle_gamma   90.00
#
_symmetry.space_group_name_H-M   'P 1'
#
loop_
_entity.id
_entity.type
_entity.pdbx_description
1 polymer ?
#
loop_
_entity_poly.entity_id
_entity_poly.type
_entity_poly.pdbx_seq_one_letter_code
_entity_poly.pdbx_strand_id
1 'polypeptide(L)'
;MNFLNLGCGRRFNEGWTNIDFTSSSKFVLAHNLTQGIPNPDESFDVVYHSHVLEHFSQAQAQAFLKECFRVLKPGGVIRVVIPDLEQIAQNYLVSLEKAEKGILGESDNHHWMIVEMLDQSVRNHSGGEMAAYLTQEHIPNQAFVLDRIGTEGKNLIEAGKQRHQQSTSAAPNWLKPIYRFVRYPHYRRDAFLKLCLGQSDYEALKIGQFRLGGEIHQWMYDRYSLKRTLENTGFIETTQQTANQSRIADWVSFNLDTEPDGSTYKPDSLFMEAIKPAP
;
A
#
# COMPACT_ATOMS: atom_id res chain seq x y z
N MET A 1 23.77 11.70 8.67
CA MET A 1 22.68 11.87 7.69
C MET A 1 21.37 11.86 8.45
N ASN A 2 20.43 12.70 8.05
CA ASN A 2 19.06 12.76 8.53
C ASN A 2 18.18 12.02 7.53
N PHE A 3 17.43 11.04 8.01
CA PHE A 3 16.60 10.18 7.18
C PHE A 3 15.12 10.34 7.54
N LEU A 4 14.25 10.37 6.53
CA LEU A 4 12.80 10.46 6.67
C LEU A 4 12.11 9.27 5.99
N ASN A 5 11.23 8.60 6.72
CA ASN A 5 10.39 7.51 6.23
C ASN A 5 8.91 7.92 6.34
N LEU A 6 8.22 8.01 5.21
CA LEU A 6 6.82 8.46 5.12
C LEU A 6 5.90 7.28 4.82
N GLY A 7 4.78 7.17 5.55
CA GLY A 7 3.85 6.05 5.45
C GLY A 7 4.46 4.73 5.93
N CYS A 8 5.23 4.80 7.02
CA CYS A 8 6.07 3.69 7.45
C CYS A 8 5.32 2.44 7.98
N GLY A 9 4.05 2.58 8.32
CA GLY A 9 3.23 1.52 8.94
C GLY A 9 3.93 0.88 10.12
N ARG A 10 4.29 -0.40 9.99
CA ARG A 10 5.07 -1.17 10.97
C ARG A 10 6.51 -1.44 10.54
N ARG A 11 6.91 -1.00 9.33
CA ARG A 11 8.22 -1.23 8.74
C ARG A 11 9.04 0.05 8.81
N PHE A 12 9.80 0.19 9.88
CA PHE A 12 10.62 1.38 10.12
C PHE A 12 11.93 1.06 10.83
N ASN A 13 12.88 1.99 10.72
CA ASN A 13 14.12 1.97 11.47
C ASN A 13 14.06 3.03 12.58
N GLU A 14 14.46 2.68 13.80
CA GLU A 14 14.37 3.58 14.97
C GLU A 14 15.28 4.83 14.87
N GLY A 15 16.32 4.77 14.03
CA GLY A 15 17.20 5.91 13.75
C GLY A 15 16.66 6.90 12.72
N TRP A 16 15.50 6.62 12.10
CA TRP A 16 14.86 7.47 11.10
C TRP A 16 13.77 8.32 11.74
N THR A 17 13.46 9.47 11.13
CA THR A 17 12.20 10.15 11.40
C THR A 17 11.10 9.40 10.67
N ASN A 18 10.17 8.78 11.40
CA ASN A 18 9.11 7.96 10.80
C ASN A 18 7.76 8.65 10.98
N ILE A 19 7.00 8.76 9.89
CA ILE A 19 5.67 9.38 9.85
C ILE A 19 4.67 8.40 9.27
N ASP A 20 3.49 8.32 9.87
CA ASP A 20 2.37 7.52 9.37
C ASP A 20 1.03 8.17 9.74
N PHE A 21 -0.06 7.81 9.05
CA PHE A 21 -1.40 8.30 9.36
C PHE A 21 -1.82 7.94 10.80
N THR A 22 -1.36 6.79 11.30
CA THR A 22 -1.55 6.37 12.69
C THR A 22 -0.23 5.98 13.34
N SER A 23 -0.04 6.34 14.61
CA SER A 23 1.17 5.94 15.34
C SER A 23 1.11 4.45 15.67
N SER A 24 2.04 3.67 15.11
CA SER A 24 2.23 2.25 15.42
C SER A 24 3.18 2.01 16.58
N SER A 25 4.01 3.00 16.93
CA SER A 25 4.98 2.95 18.03
C SER A 25 5.40 4.36 18.47
N LYS A 26 6.12 4.47 19.60
CA LYS A 26 6.71 5.74 20.08
C LYS A 26 7.69 6.39 19.09
N PHE A 27 8.18 5.63 18.09
CA PHE A 27 9.11 6.09 17.07
C PHE A 27 8.41 6.58 15.80
N VAL A 28 7.07 6.53 15.76
CA VAL A 28 6.26 6.90 14.61
C VAL A 28 5.36 8.08 14.97
N LEU A 29 5.56 9.20 14.28
CA LEU A 29 4.74 10.39 14.37
C LEU A 29 3.42 10.17 13.61
N ALA A 30 2.29 10.26 14.31
CA ALA A 30 0.98 10.26 13.68
C ALA A 30 0.76 11.61 12.97
N HIS A 31 0.68 11.60 11.64
CA HIS A 31 0.42 12.79 10.84
C HIS A 31 -0.21 12.44 9.48
N ASN A 32 -1.16 13.26 9.05
CA ASN A 32 -1.78 13.09 7.74
C ASN A 32 -0.94 13.78 6.65
N LEU A 33 -0.29 12.99 5.81
CA LEU A 33 0.56 13.48 4.73
C LEU A 33 -0.19 14.27 3.64
N THR A 34 -1.53 14.20 3.57
CA THR A 34 -2.31 15.11 2.71
C THR A 34 -2.25 16.56 3.18
N GLN A 35 -1.77 16.81 4.40
CA GLN A 35 -1.63 18.15 4.99
C GLN A 35 -0.18 18.68 4.91
N GLY A 36 0.68 18.01 4.13
CA GLY A 36 2.10 18.34 4.00
C GLY A 36 2.98 17.59 5.00
N ILE A 37 4.31 17.75 4.86
CA ILE A 37 5.29 17.09 5.74
C ILE A 37 5.65 18.06 6.88
N PRO A 38 5.48 17.68 8.16
CA PRO A 38 5.61 18.59 9.31
C PRO A 38 7.08 18.83 9.71
N ASN A 39 7.95 19.00 8.72
CA ASN A 39 9.37 19.25 8.89
C ASN A 39 9.81 20.49 8.09
N PRO A 40 10.84 21.21 8.56
CA PRO A 40 11.39 22.34 7.82
C PRO A 40 11.95 21.94 6.46
N ASP A 41 12.08 22.95 5.59
CA ASP A 41 12.78 22.84 4.31
C ASP A 41 14.22 22.33 4.54
N GLU A 42 14.72 21.54 3.59
CA GLU A 42 16.12 21.11 3.54
C GLU A 42 16.64 20.49 4.85
N SER A 43 15.79 19.71 5.51
CA SER A 43 16.09 19.07 6.80
C SER A 43 16.64 17.64 6.65
N PHE A 44 16.40 16.98 5.53
CA PHE A 44 16.75 15.57 5.31
C PHE A 44 17.76 15.36 4.17
N ASP A 45 18.66 14.40 4.38
CA ASP A 45 19.57 13.91 3.34
C ASP A 45 18.88 12.83 2.47
N VAL A 46 17.91 12.11 3.06
CA VAL A 46 17.15 11.04 2.41
C VAL A 46 15.68 11.12 2.77
N VAL A 47 14.82 10.96 1.77
CA VAL A 47 13.38 10.72 1.92
C VAL A 47 13.04 9.38 1.29
N TYR A 48 12.39 8.52 2.06
CA TYR A 48 11.91 7.21 1.62
C TYR A 48 10.42 7.10 1.86
N HIS A 49 9.71 6.46 0.94
CA HIS A 49 8.39 5.93 1.19
C HIS A 49 8.16 4.67 0.36
N SER A 50 7.39 3.74 0.93
CA SER A 50 7.05 2.47 0.30
C SER A 50 5.56 2.23 0.43
N HIS A 51 4.91 2.03 -0.72
CA HIS A 51 3.48 1.79 -0.86
C HIS A 51 2.64 2.93 -0.27
N VAL A 52 2.84 4.14 -0.81
CA VAL A 52 2.22 5.40 -0.34
C VAL A 52 1.69 6.23 -1.50
N LEU A 53 2.50 6.41 -2.55
CA LEU A 53 2.20 7.34 -3.64
C LEU A 53 0.93 6.95 -4.41
N GLU A 54 0.69 5.65 -4.58
CA GLU A 54 -0.46 5.06 -5.24
C GLU A 54 -1.79 5.40 -4.57
N HIS A 55 -1.78 5.75 -3.27
CA HIS A 55 -2.96 6.12 -2.52
C HIS A 55 -3.40 7.57 -2.76
N PHE A 56 -2.60 8.37 -3.48
CA PHE A 56 -2.93 9.73 -3.85
C PHE A 56 -3.48 9.82 -5.28
N SER A 57 -4.47 10.69 -5.49
CA SER A 57 -4.78 11.14 -6.86
C SER A 57 -3.55 11.81 -7.49
N GLN A 58 -3.48 11.88 -8.82
CA GLN A 58 -2.32 12.49 -9.50
C GLN A 58 -1.99 13.91 -9.01
N ALA A 59 -3.01 14.73 -8.73
CA ALA A 59 -2.83 16.08 -8.19
C ALA A 59 -2.24 16.06 -6.77
N GLN A 60 -2.74 15.17 -5.91
CA GLN A 60 -2.23 14.99 -4.55
C GLN A 60 -0.81 14.41 -4.56
N ALA A 61 -0.52 13.46 -5.45
CA ALA A 61 0.80 12.86 -5.62
C ALA A 61 1.84 13.93 -6.02
N GLN A 62 1.48 14.83 -6.94
CA GLN A 62 2.32 15.98 -7.30
C GLN A 62 2.58 16.91 -6.12
N ALA A 63 1.54 17.25 -5.33
CA ALA A 63 1.70 18.06 -4.12
C ALA A 63 2.58 17.37 -3.07
N PHE A 64 2.39 16.08 -2.85
CA PHE A 64 3.17 15.26 -1.92
C PHE A 64 4.64 15.17 -2.32
N LEU A 65 4.94 14.95 -3.60
CA LEU A 65 6.32 14.92 -4.10
C LEU A 65 7.00 16.30 -4.01
N LYS A 66 6.26 17.40 -4.18
CA LYS A 66 6.79 18.75 -3.92
C LYS A 66 7.16 18.95 -2.45
N GLU A 67 6.37 18.40 -1.53
CA GLU A 67 6.72 18.41 -0.11
C GLU A 67 7.97 17.56 0.17
N CYS A 68 8.09 16.38 -0.45
CA CYS A 68 9.32 15.58 -0.37
C CYS A 68 10.54 16.35 -0.89
N PHE A 69 10.39 17.06 -2.02
CA PHE A 69 11.42 17.93 -2.59
C PHE A 69 11.77 19.10 -1.67
N ARG A 70 10.78 19.72 -1.02
CA ARG A 70 10.97 20.83 -0.08
C ARG A 70 11.83 20.41 1.11
N VAL A 71 11.52 19.27 1.73
CA VAL A 71 12.22 18.81 2.94
C VAL A 71 13.59 18.17 2.66
N LEU A 72 13.87 17.75 1.43
CA LEU A 72 15.19 17.28 1.02
C LEU A 72 16.19 18.43 0.94
N LYS A 73 17.42 18.22 1.40
CA LYS A 73 18.56 19.10 1.13
C LYS A 73 18.96 19.03 -0.35
N PRO A 74 19.61 20.07 -0.90
CA PRO A 74 20.26 19.96 -2.19
C PRO A 74 21.26 18.80 -2.22
N GLY A 75 21.23 17.99 -3.28
CA GLY A 75 21.97 16.73 -3.38
C GLY A 75 21.35 15.54 -2.62
N GLY A 76 20.24 15.75 -1.91
CA GLY A 76 19.53 14.70 -1.19
C GLY A 76 18.82 13.70 -2.12
N VAL A 77 18.63 12.47 -1.63
CA VAL A 77 18.06 11.36 -2.40
C VAL A 77 16.61 11.10 -1.98
N ILE A 78 15.71 10.98 -2.95
CA ILE A 78 14.40 10.37 -2.74
C ILE A 78 14.43 8.92 -3.22
N ARG A 79 13.91 8.00 -2.42
CA ARG A 79 13.63 6.61 -2.81
C ARG A 79 12.13 6.33 -2.71
N VAL A 80 11.54 5.98 -3.84
CA VAL A 80 10.12 5.69 -4.00
C VAL A 80 9.93 4.22 -4.33
N VAL A 81 9.10 3.54 -3.54
CA VAL A 81 8.73 2.14 -3.76
C VAL A 81 7.21 2.06 -3.88
N ILE A 82 6.71 1.45 -4.94
CA ILE A 82 5.28 1.34 -5.26
C ILE A 82 5.00 -0.01 -5.95
N PRO A 83 3.73 -0.46 -6.03
CA PRO A 83 3.35 -1.57 -6.89
C PRO A 83 3.77 -1.33 -8.35
N ASP A 84 4.39 -2.32 -9.00
CA ASP A 84 4.84 -2.22 -10.38
C ASP A 84 3.71 -2.52 -11.38
N LEU A 85 3.07 -1.46 -11.89
CA LEU A 85 2.00 -1.58 -12.88
C LEU A 85 2.46 -2.32 -14.14
N GLU A 86 3.68 -2.09 -14.59
CA GLU A 86 4.21 -2.71 -15.81
C GLU A 86 4.35 -4.21 -15.63
N GLN A 87 4.93 -4.65 -14.51
CA GLN A 87 5.08 -6.07 -14.21
C GLN A 87 3.74 -6.76 -14.01
N ILE A 88 2.79 -6.10 -13.33
CA ILE A 88 1.42 -6.59 -13.16
C ILE A 88 0.74 -6.77 -14.53
N ALA A 89 0.82 -5.76 -15.41
CA ALA A 89 0.21 -5.82 -16.75
C ALA A 89 0.84 -6.91 -17.63
N GLN A 90 2.17 -7.09 -17.56
CA GLN A 90 2.86 -8.16 -18.28
C GLN A 90 2.40 -9.54 -17.81
N ASN A 91 2.31 -9.77 -16.49
CA ASN A 91 1.84 -11.03 -15.94
C ASN A 91 0.35 -11.30 -16.26
N TYR A 92 -0.47 -10.24 -16.30
CA TYR A 92 -1.85 -10.33 -16.79
C TYR A 92 -1.90 -10.84 -18.24
N LEU A 93 -1.12 -10.25 -19.16
CA LEU A 93 -1.10 -10.67 -20.56
C LEU A 93 -0.58 -12.10 -20.74
N VAL A 94 0.50 -12.46 -20.02
CA VAL A 94 1.07 -13.82 -20.08
C VAL A 94 0.07 -14.86 -19.57
N SER A 95 -0.56 -14.61 -18.43
CA SER A 95 -1.54 -15.55 -17.86
C SER A 95 -2.79 -15.66 -18.74
N LEU A 96 -3.25 -14.55 -19.35
CA LEU A 96 -4.34 -14.55 -20.33
C LEU A 96 -4.04 -15.46 -21.52
N GLU A 97 -2.90 -15.26 -22.20
CA GLU A 97 -2.54 -16.06 -23.38
C GLU A 97 -2.41 -17.55 -23.06
N LYS A 98 -1.91 -17.89 -21.87
CA LYS A 98 -1.76 -19.27 -21.44
C LYS A 98 -3.09 -19.91 -21.03
N ALA A 99 -3.98 -19.15 -20.38
CA ALA A 99 -5.31 -19.60 -20.04
C ALA A 99 -6.14 -19.88 -21.30
N GLU A 100 -6.06 -19.03 -22.32
CA GLU A 100 -6.72 -19.27 -23.62
C GLU A 100 -6.24 -20.55 -24.31
N LYS A 101 -4.95 -20.90 -24.13
CA LYS A 101 -4.37 -22.16 -24.64
C LYS A 101 -4.74 -23.38 -23.78
N GLY A 102 -5.50 -23.22 -22.70
CA GLY A 102 -5.91 -24.31 -21.82
C GLY A 102 -4.79 -24.89 -20.97
N ILE A 103 -3.71 -24.12 -20.71
CA ILE A 103 -2.63 -24.56 -19.83
C ILE A 103 -3.17 -24.67 -18.39
N LEU A 104 -2.96 -25.83 -17.77
CA LEU A 104 -3.49 -26.12 -16.43
C LEU A 104 -2.98 -25.11 -15.40
N GLY A 105 -3.89 -24.57 -14.58
CA GLY A 105 -3.61 -23.60 -13.51
C GLY A 105 -3.52 -22.15 -13.96
N GLU A 106 -3.39 -21.87 -15.26
CA GLU A 106 -3.22 -20.49 -15.75
C GLU A 106 -4.51 -19.68 -15.71
N SER A 107 -5.68 -20.34 -15.68
CA SER A 107 -6.96 -19.68 -15.39
C SER A 107 -6.98 -19.04 -14.00
N ASP A 108 -6.39 -19.71 -12.99
CA ASP A 108 -6.32 -19.20 -11.63
C ASP A 108 -5.29 -18.08 -11.51
N ASN A 109 -4.15 -18.21 -12.18
CA ASN A 109 -3.15 -17.14 -12.28
C ASN A 109 -3.74 -15.90 -12.93
N HIS A 110 -4.45 -16.05 -14.04
CA HIS A 110 -5.11 -14.96 -14.73
C HIS A 110 -6.14 -14.27 -13.84
N HIS A 111 -6.96 -15.03 -13.12
CA HIS A 111 -7.90 -14.47 -12.15
C HIS A 111 -7.19 -13.68 -11.05
N TRP A 112 -6.11 -14.22 -10.48
CA TRP A 112 -5.30 -13.49 -9.50
C TRP A 112 -4.74 -12.18 -10.08
N MET A 113 -4.21 -12.19 -11.31
CA MET A 113 -3.67 -10.98 -11.92
C MET A 113 -4.74 -9.89 -12.13
N ILE A 114 -5.98 -10.27 -12.44
CA ILE A 114 -7.11 -9.33 -12.50
C ILE A 114 -7.38 -8.74 -11.11
N VAL A 115 -7.42 -9.58 -10.07
CA VAL A 115 -7.64 -9.14 -8.68
C VAL A 115 -6.53 -8.20 -8.24
N GLU A 116 -5.27 -8.59 -8.42
CA GLU A 116 -4.09 -7.79 -8.07
C GLU A 116 -4.09 -6.42 -8.78
N MET A 117 -4.43 -6.40 -10.07
CA MET A 117 -4.44 -5.18 -10.89
C MET A 117 -5.63 -4.26 -10.59
N LEU A 118 -6.84 -4.80 -10.48
CA LEU A 118 -8.07 -3.99 -10.47
C LEU A 118 -8.64 -3.79 -9.08
N ASP A 119 -8.66 -4.82 -8.23
CA ASP A 119 -9.34 -4.77 -6.93
C ASP A 119 -8.78 -3.66 -6.04
N GLN A 120 -7.47 -3.41 -6.11
CA GLN A 120 -6.81 -2.33 -5.38
C GLN A 120 -7.36 -0.93 -5.71
N SER A 121 -7.86 -0.72 -6.93
CA SER A 121 -8.39 0.57 -7.39
C SER A 121 -9.92 0.65 -7.40
N VAL A 122 -10.61 -0.48 -7.51
CA VAL A 122 -12.08 -0.49 -7.72
C VAL A 122 -12.88 -0.91 -6.49
N ARG A 123 -12.28 -1.54 -5.46
CA ARG A 123 -12.99 -2.03 -4.28
C ARG A 123 -13.77 -0.93 -3.55
N ASN A 124 -14.82 -1.36 -2.84
CA ASN A 124 -15.72 -0.48 -2.07
C ASN A 124 -15.84 -0.88 -0.59
N HIS A 125 -15.02 -1.84 -0.15
CA HIS A 125 -14.95 -2.30 1.22
C HIS A 125 -13.54 -2.83 1.51
N SER A 126 -13.19 -2.91 2.79
CA SER A 126 -11.84 -3.27 3.22
C SER A 126 -11.46 -4.69 2.82
N GLY A 127 -10.26 -4.84 2.24
CA GLY A 127 -9.70 -6.10 1.77
C GLY A 127 -10.18 -6.57 0.39
N GLY A 128 -11.38 -6.16 -0.04
CA GLY A 128 -11.91 -6.44 -1.39
C GLY A 128 -11.91 -7.91 -1.79
N GLU A 129 -11.83 -8.14 -3.10
CA GLU A 129 -11.70 -9.48 -3.70
C GLU A 129 -10.37 -10.14 -3.32
N MET A 130 -9.33 -9.36 -3.08
CA MET A 130 -8.03 -9.91 -2.68
C MET A 130 -8.11 -10.67 -1.35
N ALA A 131 -8.74 -10.08 -0.33
CA ALA A 131 -8.96 -10.76 0.95
C ALA A 131 -9.91 -11.95 0.79
N ALA A 132 -10.94 -11.84 -0.03
CA ALA A 132 -11.82 -12.96 -0.34
C ALA A 132 -11.06 -14.12 -0.97
N TYR A 133 -10.14 -13.84 -1.89
CA TYR A 133 -9.29 -14.85 -2.56
C TYR A 133 -8.31 -15.52 -1.58
N LEU A 134 -7.55 -14.72 -0.82
CA LEU A 134 -6.53 -15.21 0.10
C LEU A 134 -7.09 -15.96 1.31
N THR A 135 -8.38 -15.80 1.61
CA THR A 135 -9.03 -16.48 2.74
C THR A 135 -9.86 -17.69 2.32
N GLN A 136 -9.78 -18.12 1.05
CA GLN A 136 -10.39 -19.38 0.62
C GLN A 136 -9.77 -20.57 1.37
N GLU A 137 -10.58 -21.62 1.56
CA GLU A 137 -10.10 -22.88 2.19
C GLU A 137 -9.00 -23.54 1.35
N HIS A 138 -9.13 -23.47 0.02
CA HIS A 138 -8.17 -23.96 -0.93
C HIS A 138 -7.85 -22.89 -1.96
N ILE A 139 -6.56 -22.57 -2.14
CA ILE A 139 -6.06 -21.61 -3.12
C ILE A 139 -5.29 -22.41 -4.18
N PRO A 140 -5.83 -22.59 -5.40
CA PRO A 140 -5.29 -23.53 -6.39
C PRO A 140 -3.89 -23.14 -6.88
N ASN A 141 -3.58 -21.84 -6.93
CA ASN A 141 -2.31 -21.28 -7.39
C ASN A 141 -1.53 -20.60 -6.24
N GLN A 142 -1.64 -21.10 -5.00
CA GLN A 142 -1.05 -20.46 -3.81
C GLN A 142 0.44 -20.10 -3.98
N ALA A 143 1.23 -20.95 -4.65
CA ALA A 143 2.65 -20.69 -4.89
C ALA A 143 2.87 -19.46 -5.79
N PHE A 144 2.08 -19.32 -6.86
CA PHE A 144 2.13 -18.16 -7.74
C PHE A 144 1.75 -16.88 -7.00
N VAL A 145 0.67 -16.92 -6.21
CA VAL A 145 0.24 -15.78 -5.40
C VAL A 145 1.32 -15.36 -4.40
N LEU A 146 1.93 -16.31 -3.69
CA LEU A 146 2.98 -16.01 -2.72
C LEU A 146 4.26 -15.45 -3.36
N ASP A 147 4.58 -15.85 -4.59
CA ASP A 147 5.70 -15.27 -5.35
C ASP A 147 5.45 -13.79 -5.70
N ARG A 148 4.18 -13.43 -5.95
CA ARG A 148 3.76 -12.03 -6.20
C ARG A 148 3.83 -11.17 -4.95
N ILE A 149 3.09 -11.54 -3.90
CA ILE A 149 2.82 -10.64 -2.75
C ILE A 149 3.65 -10.97 -1.50
N GLY A 150 4.54 -11.96 -1.57
CA GLY A 150 5.51 -12.27 -0.52
C GLY A 150 4.91 -12.60 0.85
N THR A 151 5.61 -12.16 1.90
CA THR A 151 5.29 -12.48 3.31
C THR A 151 3.92 -11.95 3.75
N GLU A 152 3.47 -10.81 3.22
CA GLU A 152 2.15 -10.24 3.56
C GLU A 152 1.01 -11.18 3.13
N GLY A 153 1.09 -11.71 1.91
CA GLY A 153 0.13 -12.71 1.43
C GLY A 153 0.10 -13.96 2.28
N LYS A 154 1.28 -14.46 2.67
CA LYS A 154 1.39 -15.62 3.56
C LYS A 154 0.67 -15.39 4.89
N ASN A 155 0.89 -14.24 5.52
CA ASN A 155 0.24 -13.88 6.77
C ASN A 155 -1.29 -13.80 6.65
N LEU A 156 -1.79 -13.27 5.53
CA LEU A 156 -3.24 -13.19 5.26
C LEU A 156 -3.86 -14.59 5.06
N ILE A 157 -3.20 -15.48 4.31
CA ILE A 157 -3.64 -16.86 4.11
C ILE A 157 -3.68 -17.61 5.44
N GLU A 158 -2.66 -17.47 6.28
CA GLU A 158 -2.61 -18.09 7.61
C GLU A 158 -3.72 -17.58 8.53
N ALA A 159 -3.96 -16.25 8.53
CA ALA A 159 -5.05 -15.66 9.29
C ALA A 159 -6.44 -16.14 8.82
N GLY A 160 -6.63 -16.34 7.51
CA GLY A 160 -7.84 -16.93 6.94
C GLY A 160 -8.10 -18.35 7.44
N LYS A 161 -7.07 -19.21 7.41
CA LYS A 161 -7.13 -20.59 7.91
C LYS A 161 -7.51 -20.65 9.39
N GLN A 162 -6.94 -19.78 10.22
CA GLN A 162 -7.28 -19.70 11.65
C GLN A 162 -8.74 -19.30 11.89
N ARG A 163 -9.30 -18.36 11.11
CA ARG A 163 -10.70 -17.94 11.24
C ARG A 163 -11.67 -19.07 10.89
N HIS A 164 -11.39 -19.84 9.83
CA HIS A 164 -12.21 -20.99 9.44
C HIS A 164 -12.23 -22.07 10.52
N GLN A 165 -11.09 -22.33 11.17
CA GLN A 165 -11.03 -23.26 12.30
C GLN A 165 -11.86 -22.77 13.50
N GLN A 166 -11.85 -21.46 13.80
CA GLN A 166 -12.60 -20.89 14.94
C GLN A 166 -14.11 -20.70 14.68
N SER A 167 -14.55 -20.49 13.44
CA SER A 167 -15.98 -20.23 13.17
C SER A 167 -16.86 -21.47 13.36
N THR A 168 -16.27 -22.66 13.40
CA THR A 168 -16.99 -23.92 13.64
C THR A 168 -17.45 -24.11 15.08
N SER A 169 -17.00 -23.29 16.04
CA SER A 169 -17.19 -23.54 17.48
C SER A 169 -17.88 -22.43 18.31
N ALA A 170 -18.35 -21.34 17.69
CA ALA A 170 -18.88 -20.19 18.46
C ALA A 170 -20.39 -19.96 18.25
N ALA A 171 -21.16 -20.03 19.35
CA ALA A 171 -22.58 -19.68 19.34
C ALA A 171 -22.80 -18.15 19.11
N PRO A 172 -23.82 -17.74 18.35
CA PRO A 172 -24.11 -16.32 18.14
C PRO A 172 -24.50 -15.63 19.45
N ASN A 173 -23.74 -14.60 19.84
CA ASN A 173 -24.06 -13.79 21.01
C ASN A 173 -25.02 -12.65 20.63
N TRP A 174 -26.32 -12.89 20.82
CA TRP A 174 -27.41 -11.99 20.46
C TRP A 174 -27.42 -10.65 21.23
N LEU A 175 -26.67 -10.54 22.34
CA LEU A 175 -26.55 -9.29 23.12
C LEU A 175 -25.49 -8.32 22.57
N LYS A 176 -24.54 -8.81 21.75
CA LYS A 176 -23.46 -7.99 21.17
C LYS A 176 -23.95 -6.75 20.41
N PRO A 177 -25.00 -6.80 19.56
CA PRO A 177 -25.47 -5.64 18.81
C PRO A 177 -25.98 -4.52 19.73
N ILE A 178 -26.78 -4.88 20.74
CA ILE A 178 -27.35 -3.95 21.72
C ILE A 178 -26.23 -3.30 22.52
N TYR A 179 -25.29 -4.10 23.02
CA TYR A 179 -24.12 -3.61 23.74
C TYR A 179 -23.30 -2.64 22.89
N ARG A 180 -23.06 -2.96 21.61
CA ARG A 180 -22.31 -2.10 20.69
C ARG A 180 -23.02 -0.78 20.44
N PHE A 181 -24.33 -0.81 20.22
CA PHE A 181 -25.16 0.37 20.00
C PHE A 181 -25.14 1.34 21.19
N VAL A 182 -25.17 0.80 22.41
CA VAL A 182 -25.11 1.62 23.64
C VAL A 182 -23.70 2.14 23.90
N ARG A 183 -22.69 1.28 23.80
CA ARG A 183 -21.31 1.59 24.19
C ARG A 183 -20.59 2.50 23.21
N TYR A 184 -20.85 2.37 21.91
CA TYR A 184 -20.07 3.03 20.87
C TYR A 184 -20.93 4.05 20.09
N PRO A 185 -20.68 5.36 20.26
CA PRO A 185 -21.49 6.41 19.65
C PRO A 185 -21.64 6.35 18.12
N HIS A 186 -20.66 5.79 17.41
CA HIS A 186 -20.71 5.68 15.95
C HIS A 186 -21.87 4.80 15.45
N TYR A 187 -22.27 3.75 16.16
CA TYR A 187 -23.43 2.93 15.76
C TYR A 187 -24.75 3.72 15.81
N ARG A 188 -24.90 4.63 16.76
CA ARG A 188 -26.08 5.51 16.86
C ARG A 188 -26.09 6.54 15.74
N ARG A 189 -24.92 7.12 15.45
CA ARG A 189 -24.74 8.04 14.33
C ARG A 189 -25.08 7.36 13.01
N ASP A 190 -24.60 6.14 12.78
CA ASP A 190 -24.85 5.38 11.56
C ASP A 190 -26.34 5.02 11.39
N ALA A 191 -27.00 4.59 12.47
CA ALA A 191 -28.44 4.32 12.43
C ALA A 191 -29.26 5.59 12.10
N PHE A 192 -28.88 6.74 12.67
CA PHE A 192 -29.49 8.02 12.38
C PHE A 192 -29.25 8.45 10.92
N LEU A 193 -28.00 8.39 10.44
CA LEU A 193 -27.65 8.70 9.05
C LEU A 193 -28.43 7.82 8.07
N LYS A 194 -28.50 6.51 8.35
CA LYS A 194 -29.26 5.57 7.55
C LYS A 194 -30.76 5.90 7.51
N LEU A 195 -31.33 6.33 8.63
CA LEU A 195 -32.73 6.75 8.70
C LEU A 195 -32.98 8.04 7.89
N CYS A 196 -32.10 9.03 7.99
CA CYS A 196 -32.26 10.31 7.32
C CYS A 196 -32.02 10.26 5.80
N LEU A 197 -31.01 9.49 5.37
CA LEU A 197 -30.61 9.40 3.96
C LEU A 197 -31.39 8.33 3.19
N GLY A 198 -31.98 7.36 3.89
CA GLY A 198 -32.49 6.15 3.27
C GLY A 198 -31.36 5.19 2.86
N GLN A 199 -31.74 4.00 2.40
CA GLN A 199 -30.78 2.91 2.17
C GLN A 199 -29.77 3.23 1.06
N SER A 200 -30.22 3.78 -0.08
CA SER A 200 -29.36 4.04 -1.25
C SER A 200 -28.27 5.07 -0.92
N ASP A 201 -28.65 6.23 -0.39
CA ASP A 201 -27.72 7.32 -0.12
C ASP A 201 -26.79 7.00 1.06
N TYR A 202 -27.25 6.21 2.03
CA TYR A 202 -26.39 5.71 3.11
C TYR A 202 -25.31 4.75 2.59
N GLU A 203 -25.63 3.86 1.64
CA GLU A 203 -24.60 3.02 1.00
C GLU A 203 -23.62 3.85 0.17
N ALA A 204 -24.09 4.86 -0.58
CA ALA A 204 -23.22 5.79 -1.28
C ALA A 204 -22.27 6.53 -0.32
N LEU A 205 -22.78 6.98 0.84
CA LEU A 205 -21.97 7.61 1.88
C LEU A 205 -20.88 6.65 2.41
N LYS A 206 -21.23 5.40 2.72
CA LYS A 206 -20.26 4.40 3.18
C LYS A 206 -19.16 4.14 2.16
N ILE A 207 -19.54 3.99 0.88
CA ILE A 207 -18.58 3.81 -0.22
C ILE A 207 -17.67 5.04 -0.31
N GLY A 208 -18.24 6.25 -0.25
CA GLY A 208 -17.46 7.49 -0.24
C GLY A 208 -16.47 7.57 0.92
N GLN A 209 -16.92 7.26 2.14
CA GLN A 209 -16.06 7.22 3.33
C GLN A 209 -14.92 6.20 3.19
N PHE A 210 -15.22 5.02 2.65
CA PHE A 210 -14.22 3.98 2.42
C PHE A 210 -13.19 4.43 1.37
N ARG A 211 -13.64 4.91 0.21
CA ARG A 211 -12.74 5.33 -0.89
C ARG A 211 -11.90 6.55 -0.53
N LEU A 212 -12.36 7.39 0.39
CA LEU A 212 -11.60 8.52 0.94
C LEU A 212 -10.74 8.14 2.16
N GLY A 213 -10.82 6.89 2.64
CA GLY A 213 -10.14 6.40 3.83
C GLY A 213 -8.67 6.01 3.65
N GLY A 214 -8.13 6.13 2.43
CA GLY A 214 -6.72 5.88 2.14
C GLY A 214 -6.36 4.42 1.84
N GLU A 215 -7.33 3.49 1.84
CA GLU A 215 -7.05 2.08 1.52
C GLU A 215 -6.88 1.84 0.02
N ILE A 216 -7.63 2.54 -0.83
CA ILE A 216 -7.62 2.31 -2.27
C ILE A 216 -6.40 2.91 -2.95
N HIS A 217 -5.93 2.27 -4.02
CA HIS A 217 -4.98 2.87 -4.95
C HIS A 217 -5.75 3.81 -5.89
N GLN A 218 -5.51 5.11 -5.76
CA GLN A 218 -6.09 6.13 -6.62
C GLN A 218 -5.34 6.26 -7.95
N TRP A 219 -4.08 5.83 -8.00
CA TRP A 219 -3.28 5.78 -9.22
C TRP A 219 -2.23 4.66 -9.14
N MET A 220 -1.75 4.19 -10.29
CA MET A 220 -0.65 3.24 -10.38
C MET A 220 0.39 3.77 -11.35
N TYR A 221 1.65 3.38 -11.17
CA TYR A 221 2.73 3.85 -12.03
C TYR A 221 3.59 2.69 -12.53
N ASP A 222 4.13 2.90 -13.72
CA ASP A 222 5.17 2.10 -14.35
C ASP A 222 6.51 2.86 -14.30
N ARG A 223 7.58 2.23 -14.81
CA ARG A 223 8.92 2.84 -14.84
C ARG A 223 8.97 4.19 -15.57
N TYR A 224 8.15 4.41 -16.59
CA TYR A 224 8.11 5.64 -17.36
C TYR A 224 7.29 6.72 -16.64
N SER A 225 6.06 6.41 -16.22
CA SER A 225 5.16 7.37 -15.58
C SER A 225 5.67 7.83 -14.21
N LEU A 226 6.27 6.94 -13.41
CA LEU A 226 6.91 7.31 -12.15
C LEU A 226 8.10 8.24 -12.38
N LYS A 227 8.99 7.88 -13.34
CA LYS A 227 10.14 8.70 -13.72
C LYS A 227 9.73 10.10 -14.13
N ARG A 228 8.73 10.21 -15.02
CA ARG A 228 8.21 11.49 -15.48
C ARG A 228 7.61 12.31 -14.34
N THR A 229 6.93 11.67 -13.41
CA THR A 229 6.34 12.36 -12.26
C THR A 229 7.43 12.96 -11.36
N LEU A 230 8.50 12.21 -11.07
CA LEU A 230 9.65 12.71 -10.32
C LEU A 230 10.37 13.86 -11.04
N GLU A 231 10.66 13.70 -12.33
CA GLU A 231 11.31 14.74 -13.13
C GLU A 231 10.48 16.03 -13.22
N ASN A 232 9.15 15.91 -13.38
CA ASN A 232 8.25 17.05 -13.42
C ASN A 232 8.17 17.80 -12.08
N THR A 233 8.47 17.15 -10.97
CA THR A 233 8.61 17.79 -9.65
C THR A 233 9.91 18.58 -9.52
N GLY A 234 10.92 18.29 -10.35
CA GLY A 234 12.23 18.94 -10.35
C GLY A 234 13.38 18.03 -9.92
N PHE A 235 13.12 16.74 -9.66
CA PHE A 235 14.20 15.79 -9.40
C PHE A 235 14.98 15.48 -10.67
N ILE A 236 16.26 15.15 -10.50
CA ILE A 236 17.18 14.78 -11.57
C ILE A 236 17.75 13.38 -11.33
N GLU A 237 18.44 12.85 -12.34
CA GLU A 237 19.13 11.54 -12.26
C GLU A 237 18.21 10.39 -11.80
N THR A 238 16.97 10.39 -12.29
CA THR A 238 15.99 9.35 -11.94
C THR A 238 16.40 8.00 -12.52
N THR A 239 16.57 7.02 -11.64
CA THR A 239 17.04 5.66 -11.97
C THR A 239 16.21 4.61 -11.26
N GLN A 240 15.89 3.54 -11.96
CA GLN A 240 15.34 2.34 -11.34
C GLN A 240 16.43 1.63 -10.54
N GLN A 241 16.06 1.13 -9.37
CA GLN A 241 16.92 0.40 -8.46
C GLN A 241 16.33 -1.00 -8.21
N THR A 242 17.03 -1.81 -7.43
CA THR A 242 16.50 -3.04 -6.84
C THR A 242 16.27 -2.84 -5.34
N ALA A 243 15.67 -3.81 -4.66
CA ALA A 243 15.50 -3.77 -3.20
C ALA A 243 16.82 -3.66 -2.43
N ASN A 244 17.91 -4.22 -2.96
CA ASN A 244 19.23 -4.27 -2.31
C ASN A 244 20.25 -3.24 -2.85
N GLN A 245 19.97 -2.58 -3.97
CA GLN A 245 20.85 -1.54 -4.54
C GLN A 245 20.25 -0.15 -4.30
N SER A 246 21.11 0.78 -3.87
CA SER A 246 20.72 2.14 -3.56
C SER A 246 21.92 3.07 -3.60
N ARG A 247 21.68 4.36 -3.90
CA ARG A 247 22.64 5.45 -3.65
C ARG A 247 22.81 5.77 -2.16
N ILE A 248 21.86 5.33 -1.34
CA ILE A 248 21.87 5.52 0.11
C ILE A 248 22.86 4.51 0.70
N ALA A 249 23.86 5.03 1.43
CA ALA A 249 24.84 4.19 2.11
C ALA A 249 24.17 3.24 3.12
N ASP A 250 24.72 2.03 3.22
CA ASP A 250 24.25 0.99 4.16
C ASP A 250 22.77 0.59 3.99
N TRP A 251 22.18 0.80 2.81
CA TRP A 251 20.74 0.62 2.56
C TRP A 251 20.15 -0.69 3.09
N VAL A 252 20.81 -1.82 2.80
CA VAL A 252 20.35 -3.15 3.22
C VAL A 252 20.30 -3.29 4.75
N SER A 253 21.17 -2.58 5.49
CA SER A 253 21.19 -2.65 6.96
C SER A 253 19.93 -2.05 7.61
N PHE A 254 19.21 -1.17 6.90
CA PHE A 254 17.96 -0.61 7.39
C PHE A 254 16.79 -1.59 7.33
N ASN A 255 16.88 -2.66 6.52
CA ASN A 255 15.85 -3.68 6.34
C ASN A 255 14.47 -3.10 5.97
N LEU A 256 14.44 -2.02 5.18
CA LEU A 256 13.19 -1.37 4.74
C LEU A 256 12.59 -2.07 3.52
N ASP A 257 13.38 -2.26 2.46
CA ASP A 257 12.97 -2.99 1.24
C ASP A 257 13.38 -4.46 1.24
N THR A 258 14.19 -4.87 2.20
CA THR A 258 14.72 -6.23 2.34
C THR A 258 14.39 -6.78 3.72
N GLU A 259 14.19 -8.09 3.78
CA GLU A 259 14.13 -8.87 5.01
C GLU A 259 15.53 -9.06 5.61
N PRO A 260 15.63 -9.42 6.90
CA PRO A 260 16.92 -9.62 7.56
C PRO A 260 17.82 -10.69 6.91
N ASP A 261 17.25 -11.60 6.12
CA ASP A 261 17.98 -12.60 5.35
C ASP A 261 18.43 -12.10 3.95
N GLY A 262 18.12 -10.84 3.63
CA GLY A 262 18.45 -10.19 2.37
C GLY A 262 17.41 -10.41 1.25
N SER A 263 16.36 -11.19 1.48
CA SER A 263 15.26 -11.35 0.52
C SER A 263 14.44 -10.07 0.38
N THR A 264 13.78 -9.87 -0.76
CA THR A 264 12.96 -8.67 -1.00
C THR A 264 11.66 -8.74 -0.20
N TYR A 265 11.31 -7.67 0.50
CA TYR A 265 10.07 -7.60 1.32
C TYR A 265 8.79 -7.65 0.44
N LYS A 266 8.77 -6.87 -0.64
CA LYS A 266 7.66 -6.78 -1.61
C LYS A 266 8.19 -6.96 -3.03
N PRO A 267 8.29 -8.21 -3.53
CA PRO A 267 9.00 -8.54 -4.76
C PRO A 267 8.32 -8.00 -6.04
N ASP A 268 7.04 -7.68 -5.96
CA ASP A 268 6.20 -7.06 -6.99
C ASP A 268 6.36 -5.52 -7.11
N SER A 269 7.32 -4.94 -6.38
CA SER A 269 7.47 -3.48 -6.33
C SER A 269 8.43 -2.93 -7.37
N LEU A 270 8.12 -1.72 -7.84
CA LEU A 270 9.03 -0.87 -8.60
C LEU A 270 9.79 0.03 -7.62
N PHE A 271 11.12 -0.04 -7.66
CA PHE A 271 12.02 0.78 -6.84
C PHE A 271 12.66 1.87 -7.69
N MET A 272 12.50 3.13 -7.30
CA MET A 272 13.05 4.26 -8.06
C MET A 272 13.73 5.26 -7.14
N GLU A 273 14.89 5.76 -7.57
CA GLU A 273 15.62 6.81 -6.89
C GLU A 273 15.85 8.02 -7.78
N ALA A 274 15.77 9.21 -7.20
CA ALA A 274 16.09 10.46 -7.85
C ALA A 274 16.79 11.43 -6.88
N ILE A 275 17.40 12.49 -7.41
CA ILE A 275 18.23 13.43 -6.64
C ILE A 275 17.61 14.82 -6.71
N LYS A 276 17.56 15.53 -5.58
CA LYS A 276 17.27 16.97 -5.59
C LYS A 276 18.51 17.71 -6.11
N PRO A 277 18.43 18.50 -7.21
CA PRO A 277 19.59 19.17 -7.77
C PRO A 277 20.28 20.07 -6.73
N ALA A 278 21.61 20.15 -6.82
CA ALA A 278 22.37 21.18 -6.13
C ALA A 278 22.09 22.56 -6.78
N PRO A 279 22.10 23.65 -6.00
CA PRO A 279 22.00 25.01 -6.54
C PRO A 279 23.16 25.37 -7.45
#